data_AF-A0A7X0DFZ0-F1
#
_entry.id   AF-A0A7X0DFZ0-F1
#
_cell.length_a   1.000
_cell.length_b   1.000
_cell.length_c   1.000
_cell.angle_alpha   90.00
_cell.angle_beta   90.00
_cell.angle_gamma   90.00
#
_symmetry.space_group_name_H-M   'P 1'
#
loop_
_entity.id
_entity.type
_entity.pdbx_description
1 polymer ?
#
loop_
_entity_poly.entity_id
_entity_poly.type
_entity_poly.pdbx_seq_one_letter_code
_entity_poly.pdbx_strand_id
1 'polypeptide(L)'
;MSMLVDEGILVRSSDPGHSQRSILKLTQKGIDLLPVLADISVWSLKHLKVDPALADIARQAAANRDDFILRETSRLAERDLS
;
A
#
# COMPACT_ATOMS: atom_id res chain seq x y z
N MET A 1 -6.56 -14.73 -13.06
CA MET A 1 -5.53 -14.40 -12.06
C MET A 1 -5.76 -12.94 -11.66
N SER A 2 -5.38 -12.47 -10.47
CA SER A 2 -5.76 -11.11 -10.06
C SER A 2 -4.95 -10.10 -10.86
N MET A 3 -5.59 -9.12 -11.51
CA MET A 3 -4.95 -8.11 -12.38
C MET A 3 -3.66 -7.53 -11.80
N LEU A 4 -3.61 -7.25 -10.49
CA LEU A 4 -2.41 -6.71 -9.83
C LEU A 4 -1.21 -7.67 -9.81
N VAL A 5 -1.45 -8.98 -9.79
CA VAL A 5 -0.39 -10.00 -9.90
C VAL A 5 0.09 -10.10 -11.34
N ASP A 6 -0.84 -10.07 -12.29
CA ASP A 6 -0.51 -10.14 -13.73
C ASP A 6 0.28 -8.90 -14.17
N GLU A 7 -0.03 -7.73 -13.60
CA GLU A 7 0.70 -6.48 -13.81
C GLU A 7 2.00 -6.38 -12.99
N GLY A 8 2.34 -7.38 -12.18
CA GLY A 8 3.55 -7.38 -11.35
C GLY A 8 3.57 -6.33 -10.24
N ILE A 9 2.40 -5.82 -9.83
CA ILE A 9 2.24 -4.95 -8.64
C ILE A 9 2.29 -5.79 -7.35
N LEU A 10 1.77 -7.01 -7.44
CA LEU A 10 1.82 -8.01 -6.37
C LEU A 10 2.55 -9.27 -6.83
N VAL A 11 3.25 -9.92 -5.92
CA VAL A 11 3.79 -11.27 -6.12
C VAL A 11 3.15 -12.24 -5.12
N ARG A 12 2.91 -13.48 -5.56
CA ARG A 12 2.45 -14.56 -4.69
C ARG A 12 3.67 -15.28 -4.12
N SER A 13 3.76 -15.33 -2.80
CA SER A 13 4.69 -16.19 -2.08
C SER A 13 3.94 -17.42 -1.59
N SER A 14 4.44 -18.62 -1.92
CA SER A 14 3.95 -19.87 -1.33
C SER A 14 4.57 -20.06 0.05
N ASP A 15 3.73 -20.27 1.07
CA ASP A 15 4.20 -20.71 2.38
C ASP A 15 4.37 -22.25 2.35
N PRO A 16 5.56 -22.81 2.60
CA PRO A 16 5.79 -24.26 2.54
C PRO A 16 4.96 -25.05 3.56
N GLY A 17 4.44 -24.40 4.61
CA GLY A 17 3.73 -25.06 5.71
C GLY A 17 2.23 -25.26 5.51
N HIS A 18 1.58 -24.48 4.64
CA HIS A 18 0.13 -24.54 4.45
C HIS A 18 -0.28 -24.17 3.03
N SER A 19 -0.66 -25.17 2.24
CA SER A 19 -1.11 -25.08 0.84
C SER A 19 -2.36 -24.22 0.58
N GLN A 20 -2.91 -23.53 1.58
CA GLN A 20 -4.19 -22.80 1.50
C GLN A 20 -4.10 -21.27 1.70
N ARG A 21 -2.94 -20.70 2.05
CA ARG A 21 -2.77 -19.23 2.13
C ARG A 21 -1.58 -18.78 1.29
N SER A 22 -1.86 -18.34 0.06
CA SER A 22 -0.89 -17.56 -0.72
C SER A 22 -0.71 -16.19 -0.07
N ILE A 23 0.52 -15.85 0.31
CA ILE A 23 0.83 -14.51 0.83
C ILE A 23 1.03 -13.59 -0.38
N LEU A 24 0.28 -12.50 -0.46
CA LEU A 24 0.50 -11.45 -1.45
C LEU A 24 1.47 -10.42 -0.86
N LYS A 25 2.56 -10.18 -1.58
CA LYS A 25 3.54 -9.14 -1.25
C LYS A 25 3.53 -8.07 -2.34
N LEU A 26 3.76 -6.82 -1.96
CA LEU A 26 4.00 -5.74 -2.92
C LEU A 26 5.35 -5.95 -3.58
N THR A 27 5.45 -5.64 -4.87
CA THR A 27 6.75 -5.47 -5.53
C THR A 27 7.20 -4.02 -5.41
N GLN A 28 8.44 -3.70 -5.84
CA GLN A 28 8.87 -2.30 -5.97
C GLN A 28 7.89 -1.49 -6.84
N LYS A 29 7.42 -2.06 -7.96
CA LYS A 29 6.40 -1.45 -8.83
C LYS A 29 5.12 -1.13 -8.06
N GLY A 30 4.73 -1.97 -7.10
CA GLY A 30 3.58 -1.70 -6.23
C GLY A 30 3.83 -0.63 -5.16
N ILE A 31 5.04 -0.58 -4.59
CA ILE A 31 5.44 0.46 -3.65
C ILE A 31 5.47 1.83 -4.33
N ASP A 32 5.96 1.90 -5.57
CA ASP A 32 6.04 3.14 -6.36
C ASP A 32 4.66 3.75 -6.68
N LEU A 33 3.57 3.00 -6.50
CA LEU A 33 2.19 3.52 -6.65
C LEU A 33 1.67 4.25 -5.42
N LEU A 34 2.39 4.22 -4.30
CA LEU A 34 1.96 4.83 -3.04
C LEU A 34 1.59 6.32 -3.17
N PRO A 35 2.29 7.16 -3.96
CA PRO A 35 1.89 8.56 -4.18
C PRO A 35 0.46 8.70 -4.74
N VAL A 36 0.08 7.83 -5.67
CA VAL A 36 -1.25 7.85 -6.29
C VAL A 36 -2.32 7.41 -5.28
N LEU A 37 -2.02 6.37 -4.49
CA LEU A 37 -2.92 5.90 -3.44
C LEU A 37 -3.11 6.94 -2.34
N ALA A 38 -2.05 7.67 -1.98
CA ALA A 38 -2.13 8.77 -1.04
C ALA A 38 -3.06 9.88 -1.57
N ASP A 39 -2.94 10.27 -2.84
CA ASP A 39 -3.80 11.29 -3.44
C ASP A 39 -5.28 10.86 -3.45
N ILE A 40 -5.55 9.59 -3.78
CA ILE A 40 -6.90 9.01 -3.70
C ILE A 40 -7.41 9.05 -2.25
N SER A 41 -6.57 8.75 -1.26
CA SER A 41 -6.96 8.78 0.16
C SER A 41 -7.33 10.20 0.61
N VAL A 42 -6.58 11.21 0.19
CA VAL A 42 -6.88 12.62 0.49
C VAL A 42 -8.16 13.07 -0.20
N TRP A 43 -8.37 12.68 -1.46
CA TRP A 43 -9.62 12.92 -2.17
C TRP A 43 -10.82 12.30 -1.44
N SER A 44 -10.68 11.09 -0.91
CA SER A 44 -11.76 10.36 -0.23
C SER A 44 -12.34 11.10 0.98
N LEU A 45 -11.50 11.88 1.69
CA LEU A 45 -11.92 12.68 2.85
C LEU A 45 -13.01 13.71 2.50
N LYS A 46 -13.09 14.14 1.24
CA LYS A 46 -14.05 15.15 0.78
C LYS A 46 -15.38 14.55 0.32
N HIS A 47 -15.38 13.28 -0.09
CA HIS A 47 -16.48 12.70 -0.84
C HIS A 47 -17.10 11.48 -0.16
N LEU A 48 -16.38 10.83 0.75
CA LEU A 48 -16.79 9.58 1.38
C LEU A 48 -16.88 9.74 2.91
N LYS A 49 -17.70 8.90 3.54
CA LYS A 49 -17.64 8.69 4.99
C LYS A 49 -16.53 7.68 5.27
N VAL A 50 -15.38 8.19 5.67
CA VAL A 50 -14.17 7.39 5.92
C VAL A 50 -14.10 7.02 7.40
N ASP A 51 -13.70 5.78 7.70
CA ASP A 51 -13.40 5.34 9.06
C ASP A 51 -12.37 6.29 9.73
N PRO A 52 -12.52 6.65 11.02
CA PRO A 52 -11.63 7.59 11.68
C PRO A 52 -10.14 7.24 11.56
N ALA A 53 -9.77 5.96 11.68
CA ALA A 53 -8.37 5.53 11.60
C ALA A 53 -7.81 5.70 10.18
N LEU A 54 -8.62 5.39 9.15
CA LEU A 54 -8.24 5.63 7.76
C LEU A 54 -8.19 7.13 7.42
N ALA A 55 -9.08 7.92 8.02
CA ALA A 55 -9.09 9.36 7.84
C ALA A 55 -7.82 10.00 8.42
N ASP A 56 -7.30 9.49 9.53
CA ASP A 56 -6.04 9.98 10.11
C ASP A 56 -4.83 9.70 9.22
N ILE A 57 -4.79 8.56 8.54
CA ILE A 57 -3.74 8.27 7.56
C ILE A 57 -3.80 9.27 6.39
N ALA A 58 -5.01 9.48 5.84
CA ALA A 58 -5.19 10.43 4.76
C ALA A 58 -4.87 11.88 5.18
N ARG A 59 -5.16 12.26 6.44
CA ARG A 59 -4.77 13.58 6.98
C ARG A 59 -3.26 13.73 7.12
N GLN A 60 -2.55 12.68 7.53
CA GLN A 60 -1.08 12.70 7.58
C GLN A 60 -0.49 12.87 6.17
N ALA A 61 -1.04 12.16 5.18
CA ALA A 61 -0.66 12.33 3.78
C ALA A 61 -0.94 13.75 3.26
N ALA A 62 -2.05 14.38 3.68
CA ALA A 62 -2.38 15.75 3.31
C ALA A 62 -1.50 16.80 4.01
N ALA A 63 -1.06 16.55 5.25
CA ALA A 63 -0.30 17.49 6.06
C ALA A 63 1.13 17.69 5.55
N ASN A 64 1.80 16.60 5.16
CA ASN A 64 3.10 16.64 4.52
C ASN A 64 3.26 15.44 3.59
N ARG A 65 2.91 15.64 2.32
CA ARG A 65 2.86 14.57 1.33
C ARG A 65 4.21 13.91 1.11
N ASP A 66 5.26 14.69 0.95
CA ASP A 66 6.58 14.15 0.58
C ASP A 66 7.19 13.34 1.71
N ASP A 67 7.11 13.85 2.95
CA ASP A 67 7.55 13.12 4.15
C ASP A 67 6.73 11.84 4.36
N PHE A 68 5.40 11.93 4.19
CA PHE A 68 4.52 10.77 4.29
C PHE A 68 4.94 9.70 3.26
N ILE A 69 5.07 10.05 1.99
CA ILE A 69 5.47 9.09 0.95
C ILE A 69 6.84 8.49 1.25
N LEU A 70 7.83 9.30 1.62
CA LEU A 70 9.17 8.81 1.93
C LEU A 70 9.15 7.79 3.07
N ARG A 71 8.56 8.14 4.21
CA ARG A 71 8.48 7.25 5.37
C ARG A 71 7.76 5.94 5.04
N GLU A 72 6.63 6.03 4.36
CA GLU A 72 5.77 4.88 4.13
C GLU A 72 6.37 3.94 3.06
N THR A 73 7.02 4.47 2.02
CA THR A 73 7.77 3.66 1.05
C THR A 73 8.99 2.99 1.68
N SER A 74 9.79 3.69 2.50
CA SER A 74 10.90 3.10 3.24
C SER A 74 10.43 1.95 4.13
N ARG A 75 9.37 2.16 4.92
CA ARG A 75 8.81 1.11 5.79
C ARG A 75 8.33 -0.10 4.98
N LEU A 76 7.74 0.10 3.81
CA LEU A 76 7.27 -0.99 2.95
C LEU A 76 8.44 -1.77 2.34
N ALA A 77 9.51 -1.09 1.92
CA ALA A 77 10.72 -1.71 1.40
C ALA A 77 11.48 -2.52 2.47
N GLU A 78 11.52 -2.02 3.71
CA GLU A 78 12.17 -2.70 4.84
C GLU A 78 11.44 -4.00 5.24
N ARG A 79 10.12 -4.07 5.08
CA ARG A 79 9.32 -5.27 5.36
C ARG A 79 9.57 -6.42 4.40
N ASP A 80 10.20 -6.17 3.25
CA ASP A 80 10.60 -7.22 2.31
C ASP A 80 11.97 -7.83 2.64
N LEU A 81 12.74 -7.20 3.54
CA LEU A 81 14.06 -7.68 3.99
C LEU A 81 14.00 -8.58 5.24
N SER A 82 12.82 -8.76 5.83
CA SER A 82 12.55 -9.58 7.03
C SER A 82 11.66 -10.78 6.72
#